data_AF-A0A850BMB9-F1
#
_entry.id   AF-A0A850BMB9-F1
#
_cell.length_a   1.000
_cell.length_b   1.000
_cell.length_c   1.000
_cell.angle_alpha   90.00
_cell.angle_beta   90.00
_cell.angle_gamma   90.00
#
_symmetry.space_group_name_H-M   'P 1'
#
loop_
_entity.id
_entity.type
_entity.pdbx_description
1 polymer ?
#
loop_
_entity_poly.entity_id
_entity_poly.type
_entity_poly.pdbx_seq_one_letter_code
_entity_poly.pdbx_strand_id
1 'polypeptide(L)'
;MIDDVRRVVKVWSAKGAQVTRLSPVFVEHGRLRPISLEAWVKGPAVTGKAAENCLTVAVVGPRTAEFGVDTDETGTGASALARLLERKESPPGRGGSREEAARRTKSAGGTLTISRCGLDRVELRTLVIELQSLRSALEVVVAASREPLGDVREVLPERSFGPVAPRGDPGRPLEPGALTERLARADRRARLDGAESVVRTGMKASILGTGELSLRLAEGCHRLELLAEVPQVIPRRATDVDAEARESETGRPLARDRADSADARLEFCLGEATAVDVQFLGAAGPVMVMASDARWPVPKMVPSHWGPRARGGLSMALRRRGAPSPREQAIFETLGVQGETSVPLEVEPGRCYLAAVSVLRGDVRGLRLSADIGGRVLRDEAPDRGDGAAVTFCSEAERSALMRVEARGNSPWWVLVVWPMN
;
A
#
# COMPACT_ATOMS: atom_id res chain seq x y z
N MET A 1 -20.02 11.18 9.57
CA MET A 1 -19.09 11.53 10.67
C MET A 1 -19.57 12.75 11.46
N ILE A 2 -19.64 13.96 10.87
CA ILE A 2 -20.13 15.16 11.58
C ILE A 2 -21.56 14.97 12.10
N ASP A 3 -22.44 14.39 11.29
CA ASP A 3 -23.83 14.13 11.68
C ASP A 3 -23.94 13.04 12.76
N ASP A 4 -23.03 12.06 12.75
CA ASP A 4 -22.95 11.03 13.79
C ASP A 4 -22.65 11.68 15.16
N VAL A 5 -21.65 12.57 15.20
CA VAL A 5 -21.28 13.30 16.42
C VAL A 5 -22.43 14.19 16.90
N ARG A 6 -23.10 14.90 15.99
CA ARG A 6 -24.29 15.71 16.33
C ARG A 6 -25.40 14.86 16.95
N ARG A 7 -25.64 13.66 16.41
CA ARG A 7 -26.63 12.71 16.92
C ARG A 7 -26.26 12.23 18.32
N VAL A 8 -24.99 11.88 18.55
CA VAL A 8 -24.47 11.49 19.88
C VAL A 8 -24.66 12.62 20.90
N VAL A 9 -24.23 13.84 20.57
CA VAL A 9 -24.40 15.02 21.44
C VAL A 9 -25.87 15.23 21.77
N LYS A 10 -26.75 15.22 20.75
CA LYS A 10 -28.20 15.41 20.94
C LYS A 10 -28.80 14.36 21.88
N VAL A 11 -28.50 13.07 21.66
CA VAL A 11 -29.08 11.98 22.44
C VAL A 11 -28.56 11.98 23.88
N TRP A 12 -27.26 12.19 24.07
CA TRP A 12 -26.66 12.25 25.41
C TRP A 12 -27.12 13.47 26.20
N SER A 13 -27.25 14.64 25.58
CA SER A 13 -27.83 15.82 26.22
C SER A 13 -29.30 15.62 26.59
N ALA A 14 -30.08 14.93 25.75
CA ALA A 14 -31.47 14.59 26.08
C ALA A 14 -31.58 13.62 27.28
N LYS A 15 -30.55 12.80 27.54
CA LYS A 15 -30.43 11.99 28.76
C LYS A 15 -29.98 12.80 29.99
N GLY A 16 -29.88 14.13 29.89
CA GLY A 16 -29.50 15.00 30.99
C GLY A 16 -27.98 15.14 31.21
N ALA A 17 -27.15 14.67 30.28
CA ALA A 17 -25.71 14.81 30.39
C ALA A 17 -25.22 16.20 29.96
N GLN A 18 -24.18 16.70 30.64
CA GLN A 18 -23.41 17.84 30.18
C GLN A 18 -22.38 17.37 29.15
N VAL A 19 -22.64 17.63 27.87
CA VAL A 19 -21.83 17.12 26.76
C VAL A 19 -20.95 18.22 26.17
N THR A 20 -19.67 17.91 25.95
CA THR A 20 -18.70 18.77 25.27
C THR A 20 -18.07 18.00 24.11
N ARG A 21 -18.05 18.61 22.92
CA ARG A 21 -17.28 18.12 21.78
C ARG A 21 -15.90 18.78 21.79
N LEU A 22 -14.85 17.97 21.77
CA LEU A 22 -13.47 18.45 21.66
C LEU A 22 -13.12 18.75 20.19
N SER A 23 -12.02 19.49 20.00
CA SER A 23 -11.48 19.70 18.65
C SER A 23 -11.14 18.36 17.98
N PRO A 24 -11.41 18.21 16.67
CA PRO A 24 -11.06 17.00 15.94
C PRO A 24 -9.57 16.71 16.02
N VAL A 25 -9.22 15.43 16.11
CA VAL A 25 -7.86 14.96 16.27
C VAL A 25 -7.45 14.15 15.04
N PHE A 26 -6.36 14.55 14.40
CA PHE A 26 -5.78 13.80 13.29
C PHE A 26 -4.72 12.84 13.81
N VAL A 27 -4.86 11.56 13.47
CA VAL A 27 -3.95 10.49 13.90
C VAL A 27 -3.45 9.74 12.67
N GLU A 28 -2.16 9.37 12.69
CA GLU A 28 -1.49 8.60 11.64
C GLU A 28 -1.10 7.22 12.21
N HIS A 29 -1.01 6.22 11.33
CA HIS A 29 -0.57 4.89 11.72
C HIS A 29 0.79 4.92 12.44
N GLY A 30 0.89 4.17 13.53
CA GLY A 30 2.12 4.08 14.33
C GLY A 30 2.49 5.35 15.11
N ARG A 31 1.65 6.40 15.09
CA ARG A 31 1.75 7.56 15.97
C ARG A 31 0.73 7.47 17.09
N LEU A 32 1.20 7.66 18.32
CA LEU A 32 0.36 7.73 19.51
C LEU A 32 -0.14 9.16 19.69
N ARG A 33 -1.41 9.33 20.01
CA ARG A 33 -2.00 10.64 20.25
C ARG A 33 -2.63 10.72 21.64
N PRO A 34 -1.98 11.38 22.61
CA PRO A 34 -2.57 11.61 23.92
C PRO A 34 -3.63 12.72 23.86
N ILE A 35 -4.70 12.55 24.62
CA ILE A 35 -5.77 13.53 24.82
C ILE A 35 -5.96 13.69 26.33
N SER A 36 -5.69 14.90 26.83
CA SER A 36 -5.89 15.23 28.24
C SER A 36 -7.36 15.58 28.48
N LEU A 37 -7.97 14.89 29.44
CA LEU A 37 -9.32 15.17 29.95
C LEU A 37 -9.30 15.71 31.38
N GLU A 38 -8.16 16.24 31.83
CA GLU A 38 -7.95 16.67 33.21
C GLU A 38 -8.98 17.69 33.71
N ALA A 39 -9.39 18.63 32.86
CA ALA A 39 -10.41 19.61 33.18
C ALA A 39 -11.80 18.97 33.46
N TRP A 40 -12.11 17.82 32.86
CA TRP A 40 -13.39 17.12 33.05
C TRP A 40 -13.36 16.12 34.19
N VAL A 41 -12.17 15.63 34.56
CA VAL A 41 -11.98 14.84 35.79
C VAL A 41 -12.10 15.75 37.02
N LYS A 42 -11.52 16.95 36.98
CA LYS A 42 -11.58 17.96 38.05
C LYS A 42 -12.83 18.85 38.01
N GLY A 43 -13.60 18.77 36.93
CA GLY A 43 -14.74 19.65 36.63
C GLY A 43 -15.94 19.44 37.56
N PRO A 44 -16.90 20.39 37.57
CA PRO A 44 -18.00 20.42 38.52
C PRO A 44 -18.84 19.14 38.43
N ALA A 45 -19.11 18.55 39.59
CA ALA A 45 -20.10 17.50 39.75
C ALA A 45 -21.43 17.93 39.12
N VAL A 46 -22.04 17.08 38.28
CA VAL A 46 -23.47 17.23 37.96
C VAL A 46 -24.20 17.23 39.30
N THR A 47 -25.08 18.20 39.53
CA THR A 47 -25.72 18.49 40.82
C THR A 47 -26.15 17.21 41.55
N GLY A 48 -25.34 16.78 42.53
CA GLY A 48 -25.39 15.45 43.13
C GLY A 48 -24.11 15.12 43.91
N LYS A 49 -24.15 14.07 44.75
CA LYS A 49 -22.95 13.62 45.50
C LYS A 49 -21.86 13.19 44.52
N ALA A 50 -20.62 13.64 44.73
CA ALA A 50 -19.50 13.37 43.82
C ALA A 50 -19.26 11.88 43.51
N ALA A 51 -19.68 10.97 44.41
CA ALA A 51 -19.60 9.53 44.26
C ALA A 51 -20.54 8.94 43.18
N GLU A 52 -21.56 9.68 42.73
CA GLU A 52 -22.58 9.21 41.79
C GLU A 52 -22.38 9.75 40.37
N ASN A 53 -21.32 10.53 40.11
CA ASN A 53 -21.12 11.13 38.79
C ASN A 53 -20.26 10.23 37.88
N CYS A 54 -20.68 10.10 36.64
CA CYS A 54 -20.03 9.38 35.56
C CYS A 54 -19.42 10.34 34.54
N LEU A 55 -18.27 9.95 34.00
CA LEU A 55 -17.63 10.55 32.83
C LEU A 55 -17.64 9.52 31.71
N THR A 56 -18.33 9.82 30.63
CA THR A 56 -18.39 9.00 29.41
C THR A 56 -17.64 9.70 28.29
N VAL A 57 -16.78 8.97 27.59
CA VAL A 57 -16.07 9.46 26.40
C VAL A 57 -16.43 8.58 25.21
N ALA A 58 -16.89 9.20 24.12
CA ALA A 58 -17.02 8.56 22.82
C ALA A 58 -15.94 9.10 21.87
N VAL A 59 -15.31 8.18 21.14
CA VAL A 59 -14.42 8.49 20.02
C VAL A 59 -15.10 8.02 18.73
N VAL A 60 -15.26 8.92 17.77
CA VAL A 60 -16.00 8.70 16.52
C VAL A 60 -15.13 9.07 15.33
N GLY A 61 -14.80 8.08 14.50
CA GLY A 61 -14.09 8.25 13.22
C GLY A 61 -14.94 7.85 12.01
N PRO A 62 -14.34 7.84 10.80
CA PRO A 62 -14.87 7.15 9.63
C PRO A 62 -15.18 5.69 9.94
N ARG A 63 -16.18 5.09 9.26
CA ARG A 63 -16.60 3.70 9.53
C ARG A 63 -15.49 2.66 9.28
N THR A 64 -14.54 2.99 8.42
CA THR A 64 -13.37 2.18 8.07
C THR A 64 -12.15 2.44 8.97
N ALA A 65 -12.25 3.36 9.93
CA ALA A 65 -11.15 3.62 10.84
C ALA A 65 -11.10 2.53 11.92
N GLU A 66 -9.93 1.90 12.05
CA GLU A 66 -9.62 0.96 13.13
C GLU A 66 -8.62 1.63 14.07
N PHE A 67 -8.98 1.74 15.35
CA PHE A 67 -8.13 2.31 16.40
C PHE A 67 -8.37 1.61 17.73
N GLY A 68 -7.43 1.78 18.66
CA GLY A 68 -7.63 1.41 20.05
C GLY A 68 -7.32 2.58 20.97
N VAL A 69 -7.97 2.59 22.13
CA VAL A 69 -7.78 3.60 23.17
C VAL A 69 -7.28 2.91 24.43
N ASP A 70 -6.25 3.50 25.02
CA ASP A 70 -5.72 3.15 26.33
C ASP A 70 -5.96 4.29 27.33
N THR A 71 -6.10 3.96 28.60
CA THR A 71 -6.42 4.88 29.71
C THR A 71 -5.32 4.84 30.76
N ASP A 72 -4.89 5.99 31.26
CA ASP A 72 -3.86 6.06 32.31
C ASP A 72 -4.48 5.96 33.71
N GLU A 73 -4.35 4.80 34.34
CA GLU A 73 -4.76 4.54 35.73
C GLU A 73 -3.95 5.36 36.76
N THR A 74 -2.72 5.77 36.45
CA THR A 74 -1.80 6.35 37.44
C THR A 74 -1.86 7.88 37.50
N GLY A 75 -2.61 8.52 36.60
CA GLY A 75 -2.74 9.97 36.60
C GLY A 75 -1.37 10.67 36.53
N THR A 76 -0.49 10.27 35.62
CA THR A 76 0.73 11.07 35.35
C THR A 76 0.90 11.42 33.88
N GLY A 77 0.14 10.82 32.96
CA GLY A 77 0.25 10.99 31.51
C GLY A 77 1.55 10.41 30.93
N ALA A 78 2.65 10.52 31.69
CA ALA A 78 3.98 10.04 31.39
C ALA A 78 4.08 8.51 31.43
N SER A 79 3.35 7.82 32.33
CA SER A 79 3.45 6.36 32.48
C SER A 79 2.76 5.60 31.33
N ALA A 80 1.59 6.03 30.86
CA ALA A 80 0.89 5.40 29.73
C ALA A 80 1.64 5.61 28.41
N LEU A 81 2.17 6.82 28.19
CA LEU A 81 3.01 7.12 27.03
C LEU A 81 4.36 6.38 27.10
N ALA A 82 5.00 6.32 28.27
CA ALA A 82 6.25 5.57 28.46
C ALA A 82 6.07 4.07 28.22
N ARG A 83 5.02 3.44 28.75
CA ARG A 83 4.72 2.02 28.51
C ARG A 83 4.45 1.70 27.04
N LEU A 84 3.79 2.61 26.31
CA LEU A 84 3.52 2.44 24.88
C LEU A 84 4.77 2.69 24.01
N LEU A 85 5.68 3.57 24.45
CA LEU A 85 6.97 3.79 23.80
C LEU A 85 7.93 2.61 24.03
N GLU A 86 8.00 2.07 25.26
CA GLU A 86 8.76 0.85 25.58
C GLU A 86 8.30 -0.37 24.75
N ARG A 87 7.00 -0.43 24.40
CA ARG A 87 6.46 -1.45 23.48
C ARG A 87 6.91 -1.29 22.03
N LYS A 88 7.04 -0.06 21.53
CA LYS A 88 7.47 0.19 20.14
C LYS A 88 8.95 -0.16 19.93
N GLU A 89 9.73 -0.13 21.01
CA GLU A 89 11.14 -0.52 21.03
C GLU A 89 11.35 -2.03 21.25
N SER A 90 10.30 -2.77 21.64
CA SER A 90 10.39 -4.23 21.83
C SER A 90 10.24 -4.98 20.50
N PRO A 91 11.14 -5.91 20.15
CA PRO A 91 11.08 -6.65 18.88
C PRO A 91 9.81 -7.53 18.81
N PRO A 92 9.18 -7.65 17.62
CA PRO A 92 7.98 -8.47 17.45
C PRO A 92 8.33 -9.93 17.70
N GLY A 93 7.90 -10.49 18.84
CA GLY A 93 8.15 -11.90 19.18
C GLY A 93 8.23 -12.23 20.67
N ARG A 94 8.46 -11.25 21.56
CA ARG A 94 8.25 -11.46 23.00
C ARG A 94 6.80 -11.13 23.33
N GLY A 95 6.03 -12.17 23.63
CA GLY A 95 4.59 -12.08 23.88
C GLY A 95 4.25 -10.99 24.90
N GLY A 96 3.58 -9.94 24.44
CA GLY A 96 2.76 -9.11 25.31
C GLY A 96 1.78 -10.03 26.02
N SER A 97 1.74 -9.97 27.35
CA SER A 97 0.92 -10.86 28.14
C SER A 97 -0.55 -10.75 27.72
N ARG A 98 -1.29 -11.86 27.79
CA ARG A 98 -2.71 -11.93 27.42
C ARG A 98 -3.58 -10.95 28.24
N GLU A 99 -3.13 -10.56 29.43
CA GLU A 99 -3.74 -9.50 30.27
C GLU A 99 -3.57 -8.09 29.70
N GLU A 100 -2.46 -7.85 29.02
CA GLU A 100 -2.09 -6.55 28.46
C GLU A 100 -2.86 -6.20 27.18
N ALA A 101 -3.35 -7.21 26.45
CA ALA A 101 -4.29 -7.05 25.35
C ALA A 101 -5.74 -6.80 25.84
N ALA A 102 -6.05 -7.15 27.09
CA ALA A 102 -7.39 -7.04 27.67
C ALA A 102 -7.73 -5.62 28.16
N ARG A 103 -6.74 -4.79 28.51
CA ARG A 103 -6.95 -3.41 28.97
C ARG A 103 -7.24 -2.41 27.84
N ARG A 104 -6.88 -2.78 26.61
CA ARG A 104 -7.07 -1.92 25.45
C ARG A 104 -8.48 -2.05 24.91
N THR A 105 -9.20 -0.93 24.90
CA THR A 105 -10.52 -0.91 24.28
C THR A 105 -10.35 -0.67 22.77
N LYS A 106 -10.89 -1.58 21.95
CA LYS A 106 -10.82 -1.50 20.48
C LYS A 106 -12.06 -0.84 19.89
N SER A 107 -11.88 -0.05 18.84
CA SER A 107 -13.00 0.53 18.10
C SER A 107 -13.74 -0.54 17.30
N ALA A 108 -15.06 -0.38 17.17
CA ALA A 108 -15.90 -1.14 16.25
C ALA A 108 -16.72 -0.17 15.39
N GLY A 109 -16.77 -0.40 14.07
CA GLY A 109 -17.49 0.50 13.14
C GLY A 109 -16.98 1.94 13.16
N GLY A 110 -15.68 2.14 13.46
CA GLY A 110 -15.07 3.45 13.65
C GLY A 110 -15.56 4.19 14.89
N THR A 111 -16.08 3.49 15.90
CA THR A 111 -16.57 4.09 17.15
C THR A 111 -16.11 3.31 18.37
N LEU A 112 -15.98 4.02 19.49
CA LEU A 112 -15.61 3.45 20.78
C LEU A 112 -16.24 4.30 21.90
N THR A 113 -16.64 3.67 23.00
CA THR A 113 -17.14 4.35 24.19
C THR A 113 -16.48 3.79 25.44
N ILE A 114 -16.03 4.67 26.33
CA ILE A 114 -15.52 4.30 27.66
C ILE A 114 -16.27 5.15 28.69
N SER A 115 -16.79 4.52 29.74
CA SER A 115 -17.44 5.19 30.86
C SER A 115 -16.77 4.79 32.17
N ARG A 116 -16.57 5.77 33.07
CA ARG A 116 -16.11 5.57 34.45
C ARG A 116 -16.90 6.45 35.40
N CYS A 117 -17.20 5.96 36.59
CA CYS A 117 -18.02 6.66 37.57
C CYS A 117 -17.31 6.77 38.92
N GLY A 118 -17.74 7.74 39.73
CA GLY A 118 -17.14 7.96 41.05
C GLY A 118 -15.65 8.26 40.98
N LEU A 119 -14.85 7.53 41.77
CA LEU A 119 -13.40 7.71 41.87
C LEU A 119 -12.66 7.23 40.61
N ASP A 120 -13.21 6.26 39.88
CA ASP A 120 -12.60 5.67 38.69
C ASP A 120 -12.54 6.65 37.51
N ARG A 121 -13.22 7.81 37.60
CA ARG A 121 -13.11 8.90 36.62
C ARG A 121 -11.67 9.37 36.42
N VAL A 122 -10.81 9.20 37.43
CA VAL A 122 -9.38 9.53 37.35
C VAL A 122 -8.67 8.75 36.24
N GLU A 123 -9.10 7.53 35.91
CA GLU A 123 -8.51 6.72 34.83
C GLU A 123 -8.70 7.37 33.46
N LEU A 124 -9.76 8.17 33.27
CA LEU A 124 -10.03 8.86 32.01
C LEU A 124 -9.24 10.17 31.87
N ARG A 125 -8.39 10.53 32.83
CA ARG A 125 -7.62 11.79 32.79
C ARG A 125 -6.77 11.92 31.53
N THR A 126 -6.28 10.80 31.00
CA THR A 126 -5.54 10.78 29.74
C THR A 126 -5.97 9.59 28.92
N LEU A 127 -6.38 9.87 27.68
CA LEU A 127 -6.66 8.86 26.67
C LEU A 127 -5.49 8.82 25.69
N VAL A 128 -4.96 7.64 25.40
CA VAL A 128 -3.96 7.47 24.35
C VAL A 128 -4.59 6.72 23.20
N ILE A 129 -4.70 7.39 22.05
CA ILE A 129 -5.25 6.81 20.83
C ILE A 129 -4.11 6.30 19.95
N GLU A 130 -4.25 5.07 19.48
CA GLU A 130 -3.38 4.50 18.45
C GLU A 130 -4.23 3.98 17.28
N LEU A 131 -3.88 4.42 16.07
CA LEU A 131 -4.56 4.08 14.84
C LEU A 131 -3.94 2.82 14.20
N GLN A 132 -4.79 1.87 13.83
CA GLN A 132 -4.41 0.68 13.07
C GLN A 132 -4.53 0.91 11.55
N SER A 133 -5.40 1.81 11.11
CA SER A 133 -5.45 2.28 9.71
C SER A 133 -4.38 3.35 9.39
N LEU A 134 -4.18 3.68 8.11
CA LEU A 134 -3.10 4.58 7.63
C LEU A 134 -3.16 6.00 8.21
N ARG A 135 -4.34 6.63 8.16
CA ARG A 135 -4.60 7.98 8.71
C ARG A 135 -6.10 8.17 8.93
N SER A 136 -6.48 8.91 9.98
CA SER A 136 -7.88 9.22 10.24
C SER A 136 -8.04 10.51 11.04
N ALA A 137 -9.15 11.21 10.77
CA ALA A 137 -9.67 12.24 11.67
C ALA A 137 -10.62 11.57 12.66
N LEU A 138 -10.45 11.86 13.96
CA LEU A 138 -11.26 11.33 15.04
C LEU A 138 -11.90 12.47 15.81
N GLU A 139 -13.18 12.31 16.13
CA GLU A 139 -13.96 13.24 16.92
C GLU A 139 -14.12 12.69 18.33
N VAL A 140 -13.92 13.53 19.35
CA VAL A 140 -14.02 13.11 20.75
C VAL A 140 -15.14 13.87 21.43
N VAL A 141 -16.09 13.12 21.98
CA VAL A 141 -17.24 13.64 22.72
C VAL A 141 -17.10 13.20 24.16
N VAL A 142 -17.08 14.16 25.07
CA VAL A 142 -16.97 13.93 26.51
C VAL A 142 -18.28 14.35 27.16
N ALA A 143 -18.84 13.51 28.02
CA ALA A 143 -20.10 13.76 28.68
C ALA A 143 -20.02 13.45 30.17
N ALA A 144 -20.46 14.39 31.00
CA ALA A 144 -20.65 14.18 32.43
C ALA A 144 -22.14 13.91 32.71
N SER A 145 -22.45 12.85 33.45
CA SER A 145 -23.81 12.39 33.73
C SER A 145 -23.90 11.76 35.13
N ARG A 146 -25.12 11.51 35.63
CA ARG A 146 -25.33 10.76 36.88
C ARG A 146 -25.24 9.25 36.71
N GLU A 147 -25.42 8.77 35.48
CA GLU A 147 -25.37 7.34 35.14
C GLU A 147 -24.58 7.14 33.84
N PRO A 148 -23.99 5.96 33.59
CA PRO A 148 -23.33 5.64 32.32
C PRO A 148 -24.28 5.83 31.13
N LEU A 149 -23.83 6.49 30.05
CA LEU A 149 -24.72 6.89 28.94
C LEU A 149 -25.03 5.78 27.91
N GLY A 150 -24.53 4.56 28.14
CA GLY A 150 -24.61 3.44 27.20
C GLY A 150 -23.55 3.52 26.09
N ASP A 151 -23.52 2.51 25.23
CA ASP A 151 -22.58 2.47 24.11
C ASP A 151 -23.02 3.44 23.00
N VAL A 152 -22.09 4.20 22.40
CA VAL A 152 -22.38 5.08 21.26
C VAL A 152 -23.03 4.34 20.08
N ARG A 153 -22.84 3.01 19.98
CA ARG A 153 -23.48 2.15 18.96
C ARG A 153 -24.99 1.96 19.18
N GLU A 154 -25.50 2.17 20.38
CA GLU A 154 -26.96 2.26 20.62
C GLU A 154 -27.54 3.52 19.99
N VAL A 155 -26.75 4.61 19.97
CA VAL A 155 -27.10 5.86 19.30
C VAL A 155 -26.90 5.76 17.80
N LEU A 156 -25.91 4.98 17.34
CA LEU A 156 -25.52 4.81 15.94
C LEU A 156 -25.67 3.33 15.52
N PRO A 157 -26.90 2.78 15.44
CA PRO A 157 -27.14 1.37 15.13
C PRO A 157 -26.56 0.97 13.77
N GLU A 158 -26.48 1.89 12.82
CA GLU A 158 -25.84 1.67 11.52
C GLU A 158 -24.31 1.42 11.59
N ARG A 159 -23.70 1.58 12.77
CA ARG A 159 -22.30 1.25 13.06
C ARG A 159 -22.16 0.03 13.96
N SER A 160 -23.28 -0.54 14.43
CA SER A 160 -23.31 -1.82 15.11
C SER A 160 -23.26 -2.94 14.06
N PHE A 161 -22.06 -3.34 13.66
CA PHE A 161 -21.91 -4.64 13.04
C PHE A 161 -22.14 -5.69 14.14
N GLY A 162 -22.96 -6.70 13.86
CA GLY A 162 -23.16 -7.83 14.76
C GLY A 162 -21.83 -8.49 15.15
N PRO A 163 -21.81 -9.47 16.07
CA PRO A 163 -20.58 -10.12 16.48
C PRO A 163 -19.78 -10.51 15.23
N VAL A 164 -18.60 -9.90 15.07
CA VAL A 164 -17.67 -10.27 14.01
C VAL A 164 -17.43 -11.76 14.22
N ALA A 165 -17.83 -12.58 13.25
CA ALA A 165 -17.59 -14.01 13.33
C ALA A 165 -16.13 -14.21 13.75
N PRO A 166 -15.83 -15.10 14.72
CA PRO A 166 -14.45 -15.38 15.08
C PRO A 166 -13.69 -15.60 13.78
N ARG A 167 -12.60 -14.85 13.56
CA ARG A 167 -11.73 -15.15 12.43
C ARG A 167 -11.35 -16.60 12.61
N GLY A 168 -11.90 -17.48 11.77
CA GLY A 168 -11.52 -18.89 11.77
C GLY A 168 -10.00 -18.96 11.64
N ASP A 169 -9.40 -19.96 12.26
CA ASP A 169 -8.01 -20.28 11.94
C ASP A 169 -7.95 -20.43 10.40
N PRO A 170 -7.18 -19.58 9.68
CA PRO A 170 -7.10 -19.66 8.22
C PRO A 170 -6.51 -21.00 7.76
N GLY A 171 -6.09 -21.85 8.69
CA GLY A 171 -5.49 -23.14 8.44
C GLY A 171 -4.00 -22.96 8.14
N ARG A 172 -3.35 -24.07 7.82
CA ARG A 172 -1.95 -24.02 7.38
C ARG A 172 -1.88 -23.38 5.99
N PRO A 173 -0.87 -22.53 5.72
CA PRO A 173 -0.63 -22.04 4.36
C PRO A 173 -0.60 -23.18 3.35
N LEU A 174 -1.19 -22.97 2.18
CA LEU A 174 -1.17 -23.93 1.09
C LEU A 174 0.28 -24.18 0.67
N GLU A 175 0.70 -25.44 0.66
CA GLU A 175 2.05 -25.79 0.26
C GLU A 175 2.19 -25.64 -1.26
N PRO A 176 3.25 -24.98 -1.76
CA PRO A 176 3.36 -24.60 -3.17
C PRO A 176 3.65 -25.78 -4.12
N GLY A 177 3.79 -27.01 -3.60
CA GLY A 177 4.05 -28.21 -4.39
C GLY A 177 5.51 -28.34 -4.86
N ALA A 178 5.78 -29.35 -5.68
CA ALA A 178 7.13 -29.66 -6.12
C ALA A 178 7.74 -28.57 -7.01
N LEU A 179 9.03 -28.28 -6.85
CA LEU A 179 9.76 -27.26 -7.62
C LEU A 179 9.70 -27.50 -9.13
N THR A 180 9.87 -28.75 -9.56
CA THR A 180 9.86 -29.14 -10.98
C THR A 180 8.52 -28.88 -11.65
N GLU A 181 7.42 -29.16 -10.97
CA GLU A 181 6.06 -28.91 -11.49
C GLU A 181 5.76 -27.42 -11.61
N ARG A 182 6.16 -26.64 -10.60
CA ARG A 182 6.02 -25.18 -10.62
C ARG A 182 6.84 -24.56 -11.75
N LEU A 183 8.09 -24.98 -11.94
CA LEU A 183 8.94 -24.57 -13.07
C LEU A 183 8.31 -24.94 -14.41
N ALA A 184 7.75 -26.13 -14.54
CA ALA A 184 7.10 -26.54 -15.79
C ALA A 184 5.84 -25.69 -16.07
N ARG A 185 5.09 -25.31 -15.02
CA ARG A 185 3.93 -24.41 -15.13
C ARG A 185 4.35 -22.99 -15.51
N ALA A 186 5.40 -22.46 -14.90
CA ALA A 186 6.01 -21.16 -15.21
C ALA A 186 6.37 -21.07 -16.71
N ASP A 187 7.15 -22.02 -17.20
CA ASP A 187 7.59 -22.08 -18.60
C ASP A 187 6.41 -22.17 -19.58
N ARG A 188 5.42 -23.03 -19.28
CA ARG A 188 4.23 -23.15 -20.14
C ARG A 188 3.45 -21.83 -20.21
N ARG A 189 3.25 -21.15 -19.08
CA ARG A 189 2.60 -19.84 -19.05
C ARG A 189 3.38 -18.83 -19.89
N ALA A 190 4.71 -18.76 -19.71
CA ALA A 190 5.56 -17.85 -20.50
C ALA A 190 5.42 -18.07 -22.01
N ARG A 191 5.44 -19.32 -22.46
CA ARG A 191 5.28 -19.64 -23.89
C ARG A 191 3.90 -19.31 -24.42
N LEU A 192 2.84 -19.59 -23.65
CA LEU A 192 1.47 -19.22 -24.03
C LEU A 192 1.28 -17.71 -24.10
N ASP A 193 1.96 -16.97 -23.22
CA ASP A 193 2.01 -15.50 -23.21
C ASP A 193 2.91 -14.93 -24.33
N GLY A 194 3.50 -15.77 -25.19
CA GLY A 194 4.30 -15.34 -26.35
C GLY A 194 5.78 -15.05 -26.06
N ALA A 195 6.36 -15.61 -25.00
CA ALA A 195 7.79 -15.48 -24.73
C ALA A 195 8.61 -16.11 -25.88
N GLU A 196 9.63 -15.38 -26.34
CA GLU A 196 10.56 -15.84 -27.37
C GLU A 196 11.50 -16.92 -26.83
N SER A 197 11.93 -16.78 -25.57
CA SER A 197 12.83 -17.71 -24.91
C SER A 197 12.51 -17.83 -23.43
N VAL A 198 12.81 -19.02 -22.87
CA VAL A 198 12.79 -19.27 -21.43
C VAL A 198 14.10 -19.93 -21.03
N VAL A 199 14.86 -19.30 -20.12
CA VAL A 199 16.16 -19.76 -19.64
C VAL A 199 16.08 -20.00 -18.14
N ARG A 200 16.69 -21.08 -17.65
CA ARG A 200 16.68 -21.43 -16.23
C ARG A 200 18.08 -21.36 -15.65
N THR A 201 18.23 -20.72 -14.51
CA THR A 201 19.49 -20.63 -13.77
C THR A 201 19.26 -21.06 -12.33
N GLY A 202 20.09 -21.97 -11.84
CA GLY A 202 19.97 -22.51 -10.48
C GLY A 202 21.11 -22.08 -9.57
N MET A 203 20.81 -21.83 -8.31
CA MET A 203 21.82 -21.66 -7.26
C MET A 203 21.35 -22.20 -5.91
N LYS A 204 22.28 -22.67 -5.09
CA LYS A 204 21.97 -23.10 -3.74
C LYS A 204 21.88 -21.89 -2.81
N ALA A 205 20.78 -21.76 -2.08
CA ALA A 205 20.61 -20.70 -1.08
C ALA A 205 21.58 -20.90 0.10
N SER A 206 21.81 -19.82 0.83
CA SER A 206 22.59 -19.83 2.07
C SER A 206 21.85 -20.58 3.18
N ILE A 207 22.53 -20.81 4.31
CA ILE A 207 21.93 -21.41 5.52
C ILE A 207 20.78 -20.55 6.06
N LEU A 208 20.83 -19.24 5.79
CA LEU A 208 19.81 -18.26 6.18
C LEU A 208 18.67 -18.14 5.16
N GLY A 209 18.71 -18.89 4.05
CA GLY A 209 17.68 -18.80 3.01
C GLY A 209 17.82 -17.57 2.10
N THR A 210 19.03 -17.02 2.00
CA THR A 210 19.35 -15.85 1.17
C THR A 210 20.28 -16.20 0.03
N GLY A 211 20.32 -15.37 -1.01
CA GLY A 211 21.27 -15.52 -2.11
C GLY A 211 21.22 -14.38 -3.10
N GLU A 212 22.14 -14.42 -4.06
CA GLU A 212 22.29 -13.44 -5.12
C GLU A 212 22.63 -14.16 -6.43
N LEU A 213 21.85 -13.89 -7.47
CA LEU A 213 22.05 -14.38 -8.84
C LEU A 213 22.53 -13.24 -9.72
N SER A 214 23.73 -13.36 -10.27
CA SER A 214 24.21 -12.45 -11.32
C SER A 214 23.86 -13.01 -12.69
N LEU A 215 22.96 -12.34 -13.40
CA LEU A 215 22.44 -12.75 -14.70
C LEU A 215 22.86 -11.75 -15.77
N ARG A 216 23.31 -12.25 -16.94
CA ARG A 216 23.49 -11.39 -18.13
C ARG A 216 22.27 -11.52 -19.03
N LEU A 217 21.39 -10.54 -18.95
CA LEU A 217 20.13 -10.54 -19.68
C LEU A 217 20.30 -9.81 -21.01
N ALA A 218 19.63 -10.30 -22.06
CA ALA A 218 19.62 -9.66 -23.36
C ALA A 218 18.67 -8.45 -23.38
N GLU A 219 18.68 -7.70 -24.48
CA GLU A 219 17.62 -6.71 -24.74
C GLU A 219 16.25 -7.42 -24.78
N GLY A 220 15.25 -6.86 -24.10
CA GLY A 220 13.93 -7.45 -24.04
C GLY A 220 13.15 -7.06 -22.78
N CYS A 221 11.88 -7.45 -22.75
CA CYS A 221 11.08 -7.47 -21.54
C CYS A 221 11.19 -8.84 -20.87
N HIS A 222 11.52 -8.84 -19.58
CA HIS A 222 11.79 -10.02 -18.79
C HIS A 222 10.70 -10.25 -17.75
N ARG A 223 10.36 -11.52 -17.55
CA ARG A 223 9.66 -12.01 -16.37
C ARG A 223 10.57 -13.04 -15.70
N LEU A 224 11.13 -12.69 -14.55
CA LEU A 224 11.93 -13.59 -13.73
C LEU A 224 11.02 -14.17 -12.64
N GLU A 225 10.83 -15.48 -12.63
CA GLU A 225 10.20 -16.19 -11.52
C GLU A 225 11.29 -16.90 -10.72
N LEU A 226 11.42 -16.59 -9.42
CA LEU A 226 12.36 -17.23 -8.50
C LEU A 226 11.60 -18.25 -7.67
N LEU A 227 11.96 -19.52 -7.83
CA LEU A 227 11.30 -20.64 -7.19
C LEU A 227 12.26 -21.39 -6.29
N ALA A 228 11.97 -21.43 -4.99
CA ALA A 228 12.77 -22.15 -4.01
C ALA A 228 12.19 -23.54 -3.73
N GLU A 229 13.04 -24.55 -3.62
CA GLU A 229 12.65 -25.88 -3.19
C GLU A 229 12.11 -25.86 -1.75
N VAL A 230 11.00 -26.58 -1.50
CA VAL A 230 10.42 -26.71 -0.17
C VAL A 230 10.90 -28.04 0.45
N PRO A 231 11.66 -27.99 1.56
CA PRO A 231 12.11 -29.20 2.24
C PRO A 231 10.95 -30.10 2.62
N GLN A 232 11.06 -31.40 2.31
CA GLN A 232 10.08 -32.39 2.73
C GLN A 232 10.20 -32.76 4.21
N VAL A 233 11.29 -32.36 4.87
CA VAL A 233 11.63 -32.73 6.26
C VAL A 233 10.88 -31.85 7.26
N ILE A 234 10.32 -32.47 8.30
CA ILE A 234 9.58 -31.81 9.39
C ILE A 234 10.57 -31.38 10.49
N PRO A 235 10.47 -30.15 11.04
CA PRO A 235 9.46 -29.13 10.78
C PRO A 235 9.73 -28.35 9.48
N ARG A 236 8.68 -28.26 8.64
CA ARG A 236 8.73 -27.49 7.39
C ARG A 236 8.80 -26.01 7.72
N ARG A 237 9.86 -25.33 7.26
CA ARG A 237 9.91 -23.86 7.31
C ARG A 237 9.04 -23.31 6.19
N ALA A 238 8.24 -22.30 6.49
CA ALA A 238 7.53 -21.55 5.46
C ALA A 238 8.55 -20.97 4.47
N THR A 239 8.28 -21.14 3.19
CA THR A 239 9.06 -20.54 2.11
C THR A 239 8.27 -19.33 1.66
N ASP A 240 8.90 -18.16 1.70
CA ASP A 240 8.30 -16.87 1.35
C ASP A 240 9.40 -16.06 0.69
N VAL A 241 9.51 -16.21 -0.63
CA VAL A 241 10.67 -15.69 -1.35
C VAL A 241 10.39 -14.25 -1.73
N ASP A 242 11.12 -13.31 -1.11
CA ASP A 242 11.19 -11.94 -1.62
C ASP A 242 12.37 -11.81 -2.56
N ALA A 243 12.23 -10.98 -3.59
CA ALA A 243 13.32 -10.73 -4.53
C ALA A 243 13.41 -9.26 -4.97
N GLU A 244 14.62 -8.82 -5.30
CA GLU A 244 14.87 -7.52 -5.90
C GLU A 244 15.91 -7.64 -7.00
N ALA A 245 15.57 -7.17 -8.20
CA ALA A 245 16.47 -7.07 -9.33
C ALA A 245 17.06 -5.66 -9.41
N ARG A 246 18.37 -5.58 -9.62
CA ARG A 246 19.12 -4.33 -9.80
C ARG A 246 20.09 -4.45 -10.97
N GLU A 247 20.33 -3.35 -11.67
CA GLU A 247 21.45 -3.30 -12.61
C GLU A 247 22.78 -3.39 -11.85
N SER A 248 23.66 -4.30 -12.26
CA SER A 248 24.94 -4.53 -11.58
C SER A 248 25.86 -3.32 -11.61
N GLU A 249 25.88 -2.59 -12.73
CA GLU A 249 26.81 -1.46 -12.94
C GLU A 249 26.37 -0.20 -12.18
N THR A 250 25.07 0.10 -12.19
CA THR A 250 24.53 1.36 -11.64
C THR A 250 23.89 1.19 -10.27
N GLY A 251 23.60 -0.05 -9.84
CA GLY A 251 22.83 -0.36 -8.63
C GLY A 251 21.33 0.00 -8.74
N ARG A 252 20.89 0.43 -9.92
CA ARG A 252 19.53 0.94 -10.16
C ARG A 252 18.51 -0.19 -9.96
N PRO A 253 17.48 -0.01 -9.12
CA PRO A 253 16.44 -1.02 -8.96
C PRO A 253 15.60 -1.13 -10.22
N LEU A 254 15.37 -2.35 -10.69
CA LEU A 254 14.55 -2.67 -11.87
C LEU A 254 13.16 -3.17 -11.47
N ALA A 255 13.10 -4.07 -10.50
CA ALA A 255 11.87 -4.65 -9.99
C ALA A 255 12.08 -5.20 -8.57
N ARG A 256 11.00 -5.27 -7.80
CA ARG A 256 11.00 -5.84 -6.46
C ARG A 256 9.67 -6.55 -6.20
N ASP A 257 9.76 -7.73 -5.60
CA ASP A 257 8.64 -8.48 -5.08
C ASP A 257 8.80 -8.67 -3.57
N ARG A 258 7.72 -8.42 -2.83
CA ARG A 258 7.60 -8.57 -1.38
C ARG A 258 6.22 -9.15 -1.00
N ALA A 259 5.61 -9.88 -1.93
CA ALA A 259 4.33 -10.51 -1.70
C ALA A 259 4.50 -11.73 -0.81
N ASP A 260 3.50 -12.01 0.04
CA ASP A 260 3.46 -13.20 0.89
C ASP A 260 3.21 -14.45 0.01
N SER A 261 4.23 -14.91 -0.70
CA SER A 261 4.18 -15.94 -1.73
C SER A 261 5.45 -16.79 -1.70
N ALA A 262 5.28 -18.10 -1.88
CA ALA A 262 6.42 -19.01 -1.85
C ALA A 262 7.42 -18.84 -3.00
N ASP A 263 7.03 -18.11 -4.04
CA ASP A 263 7.83 -17.79 -5.21
C ASP A 263 7.77 -16.29 -5.46
N ALA A 264 8.90 -15.69 -5.86
CA ALA A 264 8.96 -14.28 -6.25
C ALA A 264 8.78 -14.12 -7.76
N ARG A 265 8.13 -13.03 -8.19
CA ARG A 265 8.00 -12.64 -9.59
C ARG A 265 8.45 -11.21 -9.82
N LEU A 266 9.44 -11.04 -10.69
CA LEU A 266 9.99 -9.75 -11.09
C LEU A 266 9.69 -9.51 -12.57
N GLU A 267 9.22 -8.31 -12.90
CA GLU A 267 8.95 -7.90 -14.29
C GLU A 267 9.57 -6.54 -14.59
N PHE A 268 10.33 -6.46 -15.66
CA PHE A 268 10.99 -5.24 -16.13
C PHE A 268 11.39 -5.39 -17.60
N CYS A 269 11.79 -4.31 -18.25
CA CYS A 269 12.34 -4.37 -19.60
C CYS A 269 13.67 -3.64 -19.69
N LEU A 270 14.56 -4.20 -20.51
CA LEU A 270 15.90 -3.70 -20.79
C LEU A 270 15.96 -3.27 -22.26
N GLY A 271 16.44 -2.04 -22.50
CA GLY A 271 16.62 -1.50 -23.85
C GLY A 271 17.92 -1.92 -24.54
N GLU A 272 18.79 -2.62 -23.81
CA GLU A 272 20.04 -3.23 -24.28
C GLU A 272 20.38 -4.46 -23.41
N ALA A 273 21.44 -5.19 -23.75
CA ALA A 273 21.89 -6.29 -22.92
C ALA A 273 22.57 -5.76 -21.63
N THR A 274 22.13 -6.23 -20.46
CA THR A 274 22.53 -5.66 -19.17
C THR A 274 22.83 -6.77 -18.16
N ALA A 275 23.84 -6.55 -17.31
CA ALA A 275 24.09 -7.38 -16.14
C ALA A 275 23.12 -6.99 -15.02
N VAL A 276 22.41 -7.98 -14.49
CA VAL A 276 21.38 -7.82 -13.47
C VAL A 276 21.69 -8.72 -12.29
N ASP A 277 21.78 -8.12 -11.10
CA ASP A 277 21.89 -8.84 -9.84
C ASP A 277 20.49 -9.00 -9.23
N VAL A 278 20.13 -10.23 -8.93
CA VAL A 278 18.86 -10.58 -8.30
C VAL A 278 19.13 -11.10 -6.91
N GLN A 279 18.85 -10.27 -5.92
CA GLN A 279 18.96 -10.60 -4.52
C GLN A 279 17.65 -11.19 -4.03
N PHE A 280 17.71 -12.26 -3.24
CA PHE A 280 16.53 -12.87 -2.65
C PHE A 280 16.73 -13.27 -1.20
N LEU A 281 15.62 -13.40 -0.48
CA LEU A 281 15.55 -13.87 0.89
C LEU A 281 14.31 -14.74 1.11
N GLY A 282 14.27 -15.50 2.20
CA GLY A 282 13.10 -16.27 2.62
C GLY A 282 12.95 -17.67 2.00
N ALA A 283 14.03 -18.19 1.39
CA ALA A 283 14.12 -19.62 1.10
C ALA A 283 14.21 -20.45 2.41
N ALA A 284 13.74 -21.70 2.38
CA ALA A 284 13.69 -22.57 3.57
C ALA A 284 15.06 -23.22 3.92
N GLY A 285 16.10 -22.41 4.11
CA GLY A 285 17.47 -22.84 4.41
C GLY A 285 18.32 -23.08 3.14
N PRO A 286 19.31 -23.99 3.17
CA PRO A 286 20.27 -24.18 2.09
C PRO A 286 19.71 -25.06 0.96
N VAL A 287 18.58 -24.64 0.40
CA VAL A 287 17.81 -25.34 -0.64
C VAL A 287 18.15 -24.85 -2.04
N MET A 288 17.72 -25.59 -3.06
CA MET A 288 17.85 -25.16 -4.45
C MET A 288 16.89 -24.00 -4.74
N VAL A 289 17.40 -22.92 -5.35
CA VAL A 289 16.59 -21.82 -5.89
C VAL A 289 16.83 -21.72 -7.38
N MET A 290 15.74 -21.66 -8.14
CA MET A 290 15.74 -21.61 -9.60
C MET A 290 15.12 -20.31 -10.07
N ALA A 291 15.87 -19.52 -10.83
CA ALA A 291 15.33 -18.40 -11.59
C ALA A 291 14.94 -18.90 -12.99
N SER A 292 13.67 -18.73 -13.36
CA SER A 292 13.17 -18.90 -14.72
C SER A 292 13.00 -17.53 -15.37
N ASP A 293 13.86 -17.21 -16.33
CA ASP A 293 13.82 -16.00 -17.14
C ASP A 293 13.03 -16.24 -18.42
N ALA A 294 11.86 -15.63 -18.53
CA ALA A 294 11.12 -15.55 -19.78
C ALA A 294 11.36 -14.18 -20.44
N ARG A 295 11.67 -14.18 -21.74
CA ARG A 295 11.98 -12.97 -22.51
C ARG A 295 11.00 -12.73 -23.65
N TRP A 296 10.62 -11.47 -23.83
CA TRP A 296 9.86 -10.96 -24.95
C TRP A 296 10.66 -9.86 -25.65
N PRO A 297 10.66 -9.76 -26.98
CA PRO A 297 11.43 -8.75 -27.69
C PRO A 297 10.88 -7.35 -27.43
N VAL A 298 11.76 -6.36 -27.44
CA VAL A 298 11.37 -4.94 -27.50
C VAL A 298 10.66 -4.68 -28.83
N PRO A 299 9.51 -3.99 -28.86
CA PRO A 299 8.84 -3.69 -30.12
C PRO A 299 9.73 -2.82 -31.02
N LYS A 300 9.83 -3.20 -32.31
CA LYS A 300 10.78 -2.59 -33.27
C LYS A 300 10.61 -1.09 -33.44
N MET A 301 9.39 -0.59 -33.27
CA MET A 301 9.04 0.83 -33.45
C MET A 301 9.19 1.66 -32.18
N VAL A 302 9.66 1.08 -31.07
CA VAL A 302 10.10 1.87 -29.91
C VAL A 302 11.43 2.55 -30.25
N PRO A 303 11.52 3.90 -30.22
CA PRO A 303 12.73 4.60 -30.62
C PRO A 303 13.93 4.24 -29.74
N SER A 304 15.06 3.95 -30.37
CA SER A 304 16.32 3.61 -29.68
C SER A 304 17.19 4.81 -29.37
N HIS A 305 16.98 5.95 -30.03
CA HIS A 305 17.84 7.14 -29.92
C HIS A 305 17.71 7.87 -28.56
N TRP A 306 16.66 7.59 -27.79
CA TRP A 306 16.52 8.05 -26.40
C TRP A 306 17.34 7.24 -25.39
N GLY A 307 18.04 6.21 -25.84
CA GLY A 307 18.88 5.37 -25.00
C GLY A 307 18.13 4.21 -24.31
N PRO A 308 18.88 3.32 -23.64
CA PRO A 308 18.39 2.02 -23.20
C PRO A 308 17.33 2.11 -22.10
N ARG A 309 17.45 3.09 -21.19
CA ARG A 309 16.49 3.26 -20.08
C ARG A 309 15.11 3.66 -20.59
N ALA A 310 15.03 4.69 -21.42
CA ALA A 310 13.78 5.14 -22.01
C ALA A 310 13.15 4.04 -22.87
N ARG A 311 13.95 3.35 -23.69
CA ARG A 311 13.50 2.24 -24.52
C ARG A 311 12.93 1.08 -23.70
N GLY A 312 13.58 0.72 -22.60
CA GLY A 312 13.10 -0.27 -21.64
C GLY A 312 11.78 0.15 -20.99
N GLY A 313 11.71 1.37 -20.43
CA GLY A 313 10.50 1.83 -19.75
C GLY A 313 9.31 2.05 -20.70
N LEU A 314 9.51 2.50 -21.94
CA LEU A 314 8.47 2.53 -22.98
C LEU A 314 7.95 1.11 -23.25
N SER A 315 8.85 0.15 -23.45
CA SER A 315 8.48 -1.26 -23.70
C SER A 315 7.71 -1.87 -22.53
N MET A 316 8.10 -1.55 -21.30
CA MET A 316 7.41 -1.99 -20.09
C MET A 316 6.00 -1.41 -19.98
N ALA A 317 5.84 -0.13 -20.33
CA ALA A 317 4.55 0.54 -20.34
C ALA A 317 3.57 -0.15 -21.32
N LEU A 318 4.06 -0.47 -22.53
CA LEU A 318 3.27 -1.18 -23.55
C LEU A 318 2.89 -2.58 -23.08
N ARG A 319 3.87 -3.33 -22.58
CA ARG A 319 3.67 -4.71 -22.13
C ARG A 319 2.70 -4.81 -20.95
N ARG A 320 2.84 -3.95 -19.94
CA ARG A 320 1.97 -3.94 -18.76
C ARG A 320 0.51 -3.70 -19.13
N ARG A 321 0.27 -2.89 -20.16
CA ARG A 321 -1.08 -2.60 -20.66
C ARG A 321 -1.61 -3.63 -21.66
N GLY A 322 -0.81 -4.63 -22.03
CA GLY A 322 -1.16 -5.55 -23.11
C GLY A 322 -1.39 -4.83 -24.43
N ALA A 323 -0.75 -3.67 -24.61
CA ALA A 323 -0.91 -2.87 -25.83
C ALA A 323 -0.29 -3.62 -27.01
N PRO A 324 -0.90 -3.55 -28.21
CA PRO A 324 -0.29 -4.12 -29.40
C PRO A 324 1.05 -3.43 -29.68
N SER A 325 2.00 -4.19 -30.24
CA SER A 325 3.27 -3.61 -30.68
C SER A 325 3.01 -2.55 -31.76
N PRO A 326 3.58 -1.33 -31.65
CA PRO A 326 3.42 -0.31 -32.68
C PRO A 326 3.99 -0.82 -34.01
N ARG A 327 3.23 -0.62 -35.08
CA ARG A 327 3.55 -1.09 -36.44
C ARG A 327 4.18 -0.01 -37.33
N GLU A 328 4.03 1.24 -36.92
CA GLU A 328 4.53 2.42 -37.62
C GLU A 328 5.45 3.22 -36.71
N GLN A 329 6.19 4.17 -37.30
CA GLN A 329 7.02 5.09 -36.55
C GLN A 329 6.17 6.01 -35.66
N ALA A 330 6.79 6.56 -34.63
CA ALA A 330 6.14 7.57 -33.80
C ALA A 330 5.82 8.80 -34.66
N ILE A 331 4.60 9.30 -34.51
CA ILE A 331 4.16 10.56 -35.16
C ILE A 331 4.52 11.78 -34.31
N PHE A 332 4.85 11.55 -33.03
CA PHE A 332 5.18 12.60 -32.09
C PHE A 332 6.11 12.09 -31.01
N GLU A 333 7.15 12.86 -30.73
CA GLU A 333 8.14 12.61 -29.68
C GLU A 333 8.48 13.93 -28.99
N THR A 334 8.51 13.94 -27.66
CA THR A 334 8.95 15.11 -26.90
C THR A 334 9.59 14.71 -25.58
N LEU A 335 10.39 15.62 -25.02
CA LEU A 335 11.01 15.47 -23.73
C LEU A 335 10.45 16.48 -22.74
N GLY A 336 10.51 16.14 -21.47
CA GLY A 336 10.26 17.11 -20.40
C GLY A 336 10.95 16.72 -19.11
N VAL A 337 10.68 17.52 -18.09
CA VAL A 337 11.30 17.40 -16.77
C VAL A 337 10.25 17.27 -15.68
N GLN A 338 10.70 17.20 -14.44
CA GLN A 338 9.87 17.14 -13.25
C GLN A 338 8.72 18.17 -13.24
N GLY A 339 7.56 17.74 -12.75
CA GLY A 339 6.34 18.56 -12.66
C GLY A 339 5.22 18.03 -13.54
N GLU A 340 4.19 18.84 -13.70
CA GLU A 340 3.10 18.59 -14.64
C GLU A 340 3.38 19.36 -15.93
N THR A 341 3.38 18.66 -17.06
CA THR A 341 3.58 19.24 -18.40
C THR A 341 2.40 18.87 -19.28
N SER A 342 1.81 19.89 -19.91
CA SER A 342 0.74 19.74 -20.90
C SER A 342 1.33 19.81 -22.30
N VAL A 343 1.06 18.80 -23.12
CA VAL A 343 1.59 18.65 -24.47
C VAL A 343 0.41 18.55 -25.45
N PRO A 344 0.12 19.60 -26.24
CA PRO A 344 -0.89 19.52 -27.28
C PRO A 344 -0.40 18.59 -28.40
N LEU A 345 -1.29 17.74 -28.90
CA LEU A 345 -1.02 16.77 -29.95
C LEU A 345 -2.07 16.93 -31.05
N GLU A 346 -1.62 17.06 -32.30
CA GLU A 346 -2.49 17.00 -33.46
C GLU A 346 -2.88 15.55 -33.74
N VAL A 347 -4.18 15.32 -33.94
CA VAL A 347 -4.75 14.00 -34.21
C VAL A 347 -5.71 14.05 -35.37
N GLU A 348 -5.84 12.94 -36.08
CA GLU A 348 -6.77 12.79 -37.19
C GLU A 348 -8.11 12.23 -36.68
N PRO A 349 -9.25 12.81 -37.10
CA PRO A 349 -10.57 12.25 -36.81
C PRO A 349 -10.70 10.79 -37.27
N GLY A 350 -11.31 9.95 -36.44
CA GLY A 350 -11.54 8.54 -36.74
C GLY A 350 -10.32 7.62 -36.55
N ARG A 351 -9.20 8.11 -36.00
CA ARG A 351 -8.00 7.31 -35.74
C ARG A 351 -7.77 7.04 -34.25
N CYS A 352 -7.11 5.93 -33.98
CA CYS A 352 -6.67 5.55 -32.64
C CYS A 352 -5.15 5.75 -32.49
N TYR A 353 -4.74 6.00 -31.26
CA TYR A 353 -3.38 6.34 -30.89
C TYR A 353 -2.98 5.62 -29.61
N LEU A 354 -1.69 5.29 -29.54
CA LEU A 354 -1.02 4.76 -28.37
C LEU A 354 0.03 5.79 -27.95
N ALA A 355 -0.10 6.34 -26.76
CA ALA A 355 0.90 7.21 -26.17
C ALA A 355 1.57 6.52 -24.99
N ALA A 356 2.90 6.57 -24.94
CA ALA A 356 3.66 6.08 -23.80
C ALA A 356 4.69 7.12 -23.34
N VAL A 357 4.87 7.21 -22.02
CA VAL A 357 5.89 8.02 -21.39
C VAL A 357 6.86 7.12 -20.65
N SER A 358 8.14 7.47 -20.67
CA SER A 358 9.18 6.78 -19.90
C SER A 358 10.20 7.73 -19.30
N VAL A 359 10.80 7.31 -18.18
CA VAL A 359 11.92 8.01 -17.57
C VAL A 359 13.18 7.86 -18.42
N LEU A 360 13.78 8.98 -18.77
CA LEU A 360 15.05 9.08 -19.46
C LEU A 360 16.22 9.14 -18.45
N ARG A 361 16.07 9.96 -17.39
CA ARG A 361 17.10 10.19 -16.37
C ARG A 361 16.48 10.53 -15.01
N GLY A 362 17.25 10.35 -13.94
CA GLY A 362 16.84 10.70 -12.57
C GLY A 362 16.05 9.57 -11.90
N ASP A 363 15.53 9.84 -10.70
CA ASP A 363 14.74 8.88 -9.94
C ASP A 363 13.28 9.33 -9.92
N VAL A 364 12.37 8.44 -10.30
CA VAL A 364 10.93 8.72 -10.29
C VAL A 364 10.27 8.04 -9.10
N ARG A 365 9.42 8.78 -8.39
CA ARG A 365 8.52 8.28 -7.34
C ARG A 365 7.08 8.19 -7.81
N GLY A 366 6.76 8.83 -8.93
CA GLY A 366 5.47 8.74 -9.59
C GLY A 366 5.56 9.30 -11.00
N LEU A 367 5.09 8.52 -11.96
CA LEU A 367 5.00 8.91 -13.37
C LEU A 367 3.59 8.62 -13.86
N ARG A 368 2.88 9.66 -14.28
CA ARG A 368 1.49 9.55 -14.73
C ARG A 368 1.35 10.16 -16.12
N LEU A 369 0.60 9.47 -16.96
CA LEU A 369 0.23 9.92 -18.30
C LEU A 369 -1.29 9.98 -18.39
N SER A 370 -1.82 11.07 -18.91
CA SER A 370 -3.23 11.16 -19.29
C SER A 370 -3.41 11.76 -20.66
N ALA A 371 -4.42 11.31 -21.38
CA ALA A 371 -4.89 11.89 -22.63
C ALA A 371 -6.29 12.48 -22.43
N ASP A 372 -6.48 13.75 -22.79
CA ASP A 372 -7.76 14.45 -22.83
C ASP A 372 -8.18 14.67 -24.29
N ILE A 373 -9.30 14.07 -24.70
CA ILE A 373 -9.83 14.15 -26.06
C ILE A 373 -11.36 14.12 -26.04
N GLY A 374 -12.00 15.13 -26.62
CA GLY A 374 -13.47 15.21 -26.70
C GLY A 374 -14.16 15.20 -25.33
N GLY A 375 -13.49 15.74 -24.28
CA GLY A 375 -13.98 15.72 -22.90
C GLY A 375 -13.81 14.37 -22.18
N ARG A 376 -13.17 13.38 -22.83
CA ARG A 376 -12.82 12.10 -22.22
C ARG A 376 -11.38 12.16 -21.70
N VAL A 377 -11.18 11.74 -20.46
CA VAL A 377 -9.85 11.67 -19.85
C VAL A 377 -9.48 10.20 -19.60
N LEU A 378 -8.42 9.76 -20.29
CA LEU A 378 -7.82 8.43 -20.13
C LEU A 378 -6.53 8.59 -19.34
N ARG A 379 -6.24 7.67 -18.42
CA ARG A 379 -5.06 7.78 -17.55
C ARG A 379 -4.38 6.45 -17.26
N ASP A 380 -3.06 6.50 -17.17
CA ASP A 380 -2.20 5.45 -16.64
C ASP A 380 -1.17 6.04 -15.68
N GLU A 381 -0.81 5.25 -14.67
CA GLU A 381 0.20 5.60 -13.67
C GLU A 381 1.15 4.42 -13.55
N ALA A 382 2.45 4.72 -13.59
CA ALA A 382 3.47 3.72 -13.34
C ALA A 382 3.35 3.25 -11.88
N PRO A 383 3.52 1.94 -11.61
CA PRO A 383 3.58 1.43 -10.24
C PRO A 383 4.77 2.07 -9.50
N ASP A 384 4.86 1.88 -8.18
CA ASP A 384 5.94 2.48 -7.37
C ASP A 384 7.32 2.15 -7.98
N ARG A 385 8.09 3.20 -8.30
CA ARG A 385 9.38 3.17 -9.03
C ARG A 385 9.35 2.62 -10.46
N GLY A 386 8.18 2.53 -11.09
CA GLY A 386 8.06 2.12 -12.48
C GLY A 386 8.57 3.20 -13.45
N ASP A 387 9.34 2.79 -14.46
CA ASP A 387 9.97 3.70 -15.44
C ASP A 387 9.05 4.09 -16.62
N GLY A 388 7.76 3.71 -16.64
CA GLY A 388 6.88 4.04 -17.77
C GLY A 388 5.38 3.86 -17.55
N ALA A 389 4.59 4.61 -18.31
CA ALA A 389 3.11 4.59 -18.35
C ALA A 389 2.60 4.75 -19.79
N ALA A 390 1.46 4.13 -20.12
CA ALA A 390 0.90 4.18 -21.47
C ALA A 390 -0.62 4.29 -21.47
N VAL A 391 -1.16 5.05 -22.43
CA VAL A 391 -2.60 5.21 -22.67
C VAL A 391 -2.92 5.00 -24.14
N THR A 392 -4.06 4.37 -24.40
CA THR A 392 -4.64 4.23 -25.74
C THR A 392 -5.89 5.08 -25.82
N PHE A 393 -6.08 5.83 -26.90
CA PHE A 393 -7.24 6.69 -27.09
C PHE A 393 -7.59 6.78 -28.58
N CYS A 394 -8.84 7.15 -28.91
CA CYS A 394 -9.26 7.35 -30.28
C CYS A 394 -9.92 8.72 -30.43
N SER A 395 -9.67 9.37 -31.56
CA SER A 395 -10.38 10.57 -31.98
C SER A 395 -11.63 10.19 -32.75
N GLU A 396 -12.77 10.81 -32.44
CA GLU A 396 -14.00 10.61 -33.22
C GLU A 396 -14.14 11.73 -34.24
N ALA A 397 -14.15 12.98 -33.77
CA ALA A 397 -14.24 14.18 -34.60
C ALA A 397 -13.14 15.20 -34.29
N GLU A 398 -12.40 14.98 -33.21
CA GLU A 398 -11.40 15.90 -32.68
C GLU A 398 -10.18 15.96 -33.60
N ARG A 399 -9.59 17.16 -33.69
CA ARG A 399 -8.32 17.38 -34.40
C ARG A 399 -7.13 17.60 -33.47
N SER A 400 -7.40 17.65 -32.17
CA SER A 400 -6.40 17.87 -31.13
C SER A 400 -6.71 17.03 -29.90
N ALA A 401 -5.68 16.47 -29.31
CA ALA A 401 -5.70 15.88 -27.98
C ALA A 401 -4.73 16.65 -27.07
N LEU A 402 -4.98 16.65 -25.77
CA LEU A 402 -4.06 17.19 -24.78
C LEU A 402 -3.48 16.05 -23.95
N MET A 403 -2.17 15.83 -24.09
CA MET A 403 -1.46 14.90 -23.23
C MET A 403 -1.00 15.64 -21.98
N ARG A 404 -1.19 15.05 -20.80
CA ARG A 404 -0.60 15.56 -19.55
C ARG A 404 0.33 14.50 -18.98
N VAL A 405 1.57 14.89 -18.79
CA VAL A 405 2.60 14.09 -18.13
C VAL A 405 2.87 14.70 -16.77
N GLU A 406 2.76 13.89 -15.73
CA GLU A 406 3.16 14.29 -14.38
C GLU A 406 4.30 13.39 -13.89
N ALA A 407 5.44 14.00 -13.62
CA ALA A 407 6.64 13.32 -13.11
C ALA A 407 7.03 13.89 -11.74
N ARG A 408 7.13 13.01 -10.74
CA ARG A 408 7.56 13.33 -9.37
C ARG A 408 8.80 12.53 -9.02
N GLY A 409 9.77 13.14 -8.37
CA GLY A 409 10.99 12.43 -7.97
C GLY A 409 12.19 13.34 -7.77
N ASN A 410 13.39 12.78 -7.92
CA ASN A 410 14.65 13.52 -7.86
C ASN A 410 15.14 13.79 -9.28
N SER A 411 14.89 15.02 -9.76
CA SER A 411 15.29 15.48 -11.09
C SER A 411 14.93 14.52 -12.25
N PRO A 412 13.70 13.97 -12.32
CA PRO A 412 13.31 13.10 -13.43
C PRO A 412 13.26 13.87 -14.74
N TRP A 413 13.88 13.31 -15.76
CA TRP A 413 13.69 13.67 -17.17
C TRP A 413 12.90 12.53 -17.81
N TRP A 414 11.95 12.87 -18.66
CA TRP A 414 11.08 11.88 -19.30
C TRP A 414 10.96 12.15 -20.80
N VAL A 415 10.59 11.11 -21.53
CA VAL A 415 10.23 11.17 -22.94
C VAL A 415 8.80 10.68 -23.12
N LEU A 416 8.02 11.38 -23.94
CA LEU A 416 6.69 10.98 -24.40
C LEU A 416 6.78 10.64 -25.89
N VAL A 417 6.22 9.49 -26.25
CA VAL A 417 6.18 8.99 -27.63
C VAL A 417 4.75 8.60 -27.96
N VAL A 418 4.28 8.96 -29.16
CA VAL A 418 2.92 8.65 -29.64
C VAL A 418 2.98 7.96 -31.00
N TRP A 419 2.27 6.85 -31.12
CA TRP A 419 2.13 6.07 -32.34
C TRP A 419 0.66 6.02 -32.79
N PRO A 420 0.41 6.00 -34.11
CA PRO A 420 -0.91 5.64 -34.62
C PRO A 420 -1.17 4.15 -34.40
N MET A 421 -2.44 3.81 -34.16
CA MET A 421 -2.93 2.43 -34.10
C MET A 421 -3.81 2.17 -35.34
N ASN A 422 -3.46 1.14 -36.10
CA ASN A 422 -4.22 0.67 -37.26
C ASN A 422 -5.09 -0.53 -36.93
#